data_AF-A0A952B6Q1-F1
#
_entry.id   AF-A0A952B6Q1-F1
#
_cell.length_a   1.000
_cell.length_b   1.000
_cell.length_c   1.000
_cell.angle_alpha   90.00
_cell.angle_beta   90.00
_cell.angle_gamma   90.00
#
_symmetry.space_group_name_H-M   'P 1'
#
loop_
_entity.id
_entity.type
_entity.pdbx_description
1 polymer ?
#
loop_
_entity_poly.entity_id
_entity_poly.type
_entity_poly.pdbx_seq_one_letter_code
_entity_poly.pdbx_strand_id
1 'polypeptide(L)'
;MGGEINGLDHDTQLKFGAWVSRSIDTVYLAATDGFVLVSLTQPGWVFLTGKSSAANPPAVKMYDLSYQSAGQDYAGMEFLVRKDEYWKVETSSGAPTVYWIPLEEVVIRP
;
A
#
# COMPACT_ATOMS: atom_id res chain seq x y z
N MET A 1 -25.50 -18.95 38.02
CA MET A 1 -24.39 -19.45 37.18
C MET A 1 -24.34 -18.57 35.94
N GLY A 2 -23.68 -17.42 36.03
CA GLY A 2 -23.43 -16.55 34.89
C GLY A 2 -22.13 -17.02 34.24
N GLY A 3 -22.22 -17.59 33.04
CA GLY A 3 -21.05 -17.91 32.25
C GLY A 3 -20.53 -16.63 31.61
N GLU A 4 -19.39 -16.13 32.10
CA GLU A 4 -18.62 -15.11 31.41
C GLU A 4 -18.04 -15.70 30.13
N ILE A 5 -18.43 -15.13 28.99
CA ILE A 5 -17.84 -15.39 27.69
C ILE A 5 -16.46 -14.71 27.63
N ASN A 6 -15.44 -15.39 28.16
CA ASN A 6 -14.04 -15.05 27.92
C ASN A 6 -13.72 -15.25 26.43
N GLY A 7 -13.77 -14.20 25.60
CA GLY A 7 -13.43 -14.36 24.18
C GLY A 7 -13.48 -13.15 23.27
N LEU A 8 -13.81 -11.95 23.75
CA LEU A 8 -13.67 -10.73 22.95
C LEU A 8 -12.67 -9.82 23.66
N ASP A 9 -11.39 -9.96 23.29
CA ASP A 9 -10.38 -8.94 23.56
C ASP A 9 -10.90 -7.61 22.98
N HIS A 10 -11.26 -6.69 23.86
CA HIS A 10 -11.95 -5.45 23.54
C HIS A 10 -11.00 -4.32 23.14
N ASP A 11 -9.68 -4.53 23.07
CA ASP A 11 -8.77 -3.39 23.25
C ASP A 11 -7.71 -3.22 22.16
N THR A 12 -7.87 -3.82 20.97
CA THR A 12 -6.95 -3.54 19.84
C THR A 12 -7.65 -2.76 18.73
N GLN A 13 -7.24 -1.50 18.54
CA GLN A 13 -7.67 -0.67 17.41
C GLN A 13 -6.54 -0.54 16.39
N LEU A 14 -6.87 -0.63 15.10
CA LEU A 14 -5.97 -0.24 14.03
C LEU A 14 -6.07 1.25 13.77
N LYS A 15 -4.93 1.93 13.71
CA LYS A 15 -4.82 3.30 13.23
C LYS A 15 -3.90 3.37 12.02
N PHE A 16 -4.10 4.39 11.19
CA PHE A 16 -3.09 4.76 10.22
C PHE A 16 -1.88 5.37 10.93
N GLY A 17 -0.68 4.89 10.58
CA GLY A 17 0.57 5.49 11.00
C GLY A 17 0.96 6.70 10.14
N ALA A 18 2.23 7.07 10.21
CA ALA A 18 2.74 8.21 9.44
C ALA A 18 2.87 7.87 7.94
N TRP A 19 2.55 8.86 7.10
CA TRP A 19 2.84 8.80 5.67
C TRP A 19 4.34 8.75 5.41
N VAL A 20 4.76 7.84 4.53
CA VAL A 20 6.17 7.73 4.15
C VAL A 20 6.32 7.71 2.64
N SER A 21 7.10 8.64 2.09
CA SER A 21 7.47 8.64 0.68
C SER A 21 8.44 7.51 0.35
N ARG A 22 8.26 6.92 -0.82
CA ARG A 22 9.03 5.78 -1.31
C ARG A 22 9.44 6.01 -2.76
N SER A 23 10.60 5.49 -3.13
CA SER A 23 11.09 5.51 -4.50
C SER A 23 10.41 4.44 -5.33
N ILE A 24 10.15 4.75 -6.60
CA ILE A 24 9.70 3.78 -7.61
C ILE A 24 10.79 2.74 -7.91
N ASP A 25 10.39 1.59 -8.46
CA ASP A 25 11.27 0.48 -8.85
C ASP A 25 12.17 -0.07 -7.74
N THR A 26 11.79 0.20 -6.48
CA THR A 26 12.50 -0.26 -5.29
C THR A 26 11.61 -1.25 -4.54
N VAL A 27 12.19 -2.37 -4.12
CA VAL A 27 11.49 -3.38 -3.31
C VAL A 27 11.54 -3.00 -1.84
N TYR A 28 10.40 -3.05 -1.15
CA TYR A 28 10.28 -2.80 0.28
C TYR A 28 9.65 -4.00 0.97
N LEU A 29 10.09 -4.32 2.19
CA LEU A 29 9.42 -5.29 3.08
C LEU A 29 8.46 -4.54 4.00
N ALA A 30 7.22 -5.01 4.10
CA ALA A 30 6.21 -4.43 4.98
C ALA A 30 6.36 -4.96 6.41
N ALA A 31 6.66 -4.08 7.37
CA ALA A 31 6.73 -4.45 8.79
C ALA A 31 5.36 -4.60 9.46
N THR A 32 4.32 -4.06 8.83
CA THR A 32 2.91 -4.10 9.24
C THR A 32 2.04 -4.25 8.00
N ASP A 33 0.75 -4.57 8.19
CA ASP A 33 -0.24 -4.33 7.14
C ASP A 33 -0.25 -2.84 6.78
N GLY A 34 -0.72 -2.50 5.58
CA GLY A 34 -0.86 -1.11 5.17
C GLY A 34 -1.27 -0.94 3.72
N PHE A 35 -1.25 0.31 3.27
CA PHE A 35 -1.61 0.69 1.92
C PHE A 35 -0.44 1.35 1.21
N VAL A 36 -0.27 0.98 -0.06
CA VAL A 36 0.55 1.72 -1.02
C VAL A 36 -0.38 2.62 -1.81
N LEU A 37 -0.04 3.90 -1.88
CA LEU A 37 -0.74 4.89 -2.67
C LEU A 37 0.21 5.52 -3.68
N VAL A 38 -0.25 5.66 -4.90
CA VAL A 38 0.52 6.23 -6.00
C VAL A 38 -0.31 7.32 -6.64
N SER A 39 0.30 8.48 -6.84
CA SER A 39 -0.31 9.58 -7.57
C SER A 39 0.60 10.02 -8.70
N LEU A 40 0.00 10.39 -9.82
CA LEU A 40 0.71 10.84 -11.00
C LEU A 40 -0.03 11.99 -11.67
N THR A 41 0.73 12.97 -12.16
CA THR A 41 0.22 14.06 -12.99
C THR A 41 1.18 14.26 -14.17
N GLN A 42 0.80 13.80 -15.35
CA GLN A 42 1.58 14.02 -16.56
C GLN A 42 0.78 13.77 -17.84
N PRO A 43 1.17 14.38 -18.98
CA PRO A 43 0.65 13.99 -20.29
C PRO A 43 1.26 12.68 -20.78
N GLY A 44 0.63 12.08 -21.80
CA GLY A 44 1.15 10.93 -22.51
C GLY A 44 0.66 9.59 -21.95
N TRP A 45 1.34 8.52 -22.38
CA TRP A 45 1.04 7.14 -22.00
C TRP A 45 1.86 6.70 -20.80
N VAL A 46 1.19 6.00 -19.87
CA VAL A 46 1.79 5.49 -18.64
C VAL A 46 1.20 4.15 -18.31
N PHE A 47 2.08 3.23 -17.95
CA PHE A 47 1.74 1.99 -17.28
C PHE A 47 2.31 2.03 -15.87
N LEU A 48 1.45 1.77 -14.87
CA LEU A 48 1.85 1.57 -13.48
C LEU A 48 1.43 0.18 -13.04
N THR A 49 2.33 -0.54 -12.39
CA THR A 49 2.03 -1.87 -11.85
C THR A 49 2.43 -1.93 -10.39
N GLY A 50 1.47 -2.29 -9.53
CA GLY A 50 1.70 -2.61 -8.12
C GLY A 50 1.87 -4.10 -7.93
N LYS A 51 2.94 -4.53 -7.24
CA LYS A 51 3.21 -5.93 -6.93
C LYS A 51 3.39 -6.13 -5.42
N SER A 52 2.89 -7.24 -4.89
CA SER A 52 3.11 -7.68 -3.51
C SER A 52 3.25 -9.20 -3.44
N SER A 53 4.15 -9.74 -2.64
CA SER A 53 4.15 -11.16 -2.25
C SER A 53 5.16 -11.44 -1.14
N ALA A 54 5.08 -12.59 -0.47
CA ALA A 54 6.09 -13.04 0.49
C ALA A 54 7.50 -13.30 -0.11
N ALA A 55 7.65 -13.36 -1.44
CA ALA A 55 8.92 -13.54 -2.12
C ALA A 55 9.61 -12.20 -2.47
N ASN A 56 10.94 -12.21 -2.53
CA ASN A 56 11.76 -11.07 -2.95
C ASN A 56 12.57 -11.41 -4.23
N PRO A 57 12.34 -10.75 -5.38
CA PRO A 57 11.41 -9.63 -5.58
C PRO A 57 9.93 -10.09 -5.62
N PRO A 58 8.98 -9.19 -5.34
CA PRO A 58 7.58 -9.53 -5.35
C PRO A 58 7.08 -9.80 -6.77
N ALA A 59 6.30 -10.86 -6.93
CA ALA A 59 5.88 -11.35 -8.25
C ALA A 59 4.37 -11.29 -8.50
N VAL A 60 3.53 -11.25 -7.46
CA VAL A 60 2.07 -11.21 -7.64
C VAL A 60 1.65 -9.77 -7.93
N LYS A 61 0.99 -9.59 -9.08
CA LYS A 61 0.44 -8.31 -9.49
C LYS A 61 -0.85 -8.04 -8.71
N MET A 62 -0.84 -6.95 -7.95
CA MET A 62 -1.97 -6.50 -7.15
C MET A 62 -2.83 -5.50 -7.91
N TYR A 63 -2.20 -4.71 -8.77
CA TYR A 63 -2.87 -3.67 -9.54
C TYR A 63 -2.14 -3.41 -10.87
N ASP A 64 -2.89 -3.01 -11.89
CA ASP A 64 -2.37 -2.57 -13.18
C ASP A 64 -3.16 -1.35 -13.65
N LEU A 65 -2.47 -0.25 -13.93
CA LEU A 65 -3.06 0.98 -14.46
C LEU A 65 -2.44 1.29 -15.81
N SER A 66 -3.28 1.44 -16.83
CA SER A 66 -2.92 2.07 -18.09
C SER A 66 -3.62 3.42 -18.16
N TYR A 67 -2.85 4.48 -18.36
CA TYR A 67 -3.37 5.84 -18.46
C TYR A 67 -2.81 6.52 -19.72
N GLN A 68 -3.69 7.22 -20.43
CA GLN A 68 -3.34 8.04 -21.58
C GLN A 68 -4.05 9.38 -21.44
N SER A 69 -3.30 10.48 -21.56
CA SER A 69 -3.89 11.80 -21.73
C SER A 69 -3.18 12.67 -22.75
N ALA A 70 -3.98 13.52 -23.40
CA ALA A 70 -3.51 14.58 -24.28
C ALA A 70 -3.09 15.85 -23.50
N GLY A 71 -3.41 15.94 -22.21
CA GLY A 71 -3.11 17.07 -21.33
C GLY A 71 -2.56 16.60 -19.97
N GLN A 72 -2.52 17.49 -18.99
CA GLN A 72 -2.22 17.10 -17.62
C GLN A 72 -3.51 16.66 -16.91
N ASP A 73 -3.71 15.36 -16.74
CA ASP A 73 -4.68 14.87 -15.74
C ASP A 73 -3.99 14.11 -14.61
N TYR A 74 -4.82 13.75 -13.64
CA TYR A 74 -4.44 13.06 -12.42
C TYR A 74 -4.83 11.59 -12.54
N ALA A 75 -3.88 10.71 -12.29
CA ALA A 75 -4.12 9.28 -12.14
C ALA A 75 -3.63 8.82 -10.77
N GLY A 76 -4.30 7.80 -10.23
CA GLY A 76 -3.96 7.23 -8.94
C GLY A 76 -4.11 5.72 -8.93
N MET A 77 -3.32 5.07 -8.08
CA MET A 77 -3.40 3.64 -7.79
C MET A 77 -3.27 3.43 -6.29
N GLU A 78 -4.04 2.50 -5.76
CA GLU A 78 -3.97 2.08 -4.36
C GLU A 78 -4.04 0.56 -4.26
N PHE A 79 -3.22 -0.03 -3.39
CA PHE A 79 -3.31 -1.45 -3.08
C PHE A 79 -2.85 -1.77 -1.65
N LEU A 80 -3.43 -2.83 -1.10
CA LEU A 80 -3.10 -3.37 0.23
C LEU A 80 -1.83 -4.22 0.15
N VAL A 81 -1.02 -4.13 1.19
CA VAL A 81 0.15 -5.00 1.41
C VAL A 81 0.04 -5.58 2.81
N ARG A 82 0.27 -6.89 2.93
CA ARG A 82 0.28 -7.55 4.23
C ARG A 82 1.64 -7.45 4.89
N LYS A 83 1.66 -7.49 6.21
CA LYS A 83 2.87 -7.68 7.00
C LYS A 83 3.66 -8.87 6.46
N ASP A 84 4.98 -8.73 6.44
CA ASP A 84 5.95 -9.72 5.95
C ASP A 84 5.87 -10.00 4.43
N GLU A 85 5.08 -9.23 3.68
CA GLU A 85 5.17 -9.21 2.21
C GLU A 85 6.18 -8.16 1.73
N TYR A 86 6.86 -8.50 0.64
CA TYR A 86 7.57 -7.54 -0.17
C TYR A 86 6.61 -6.87 -1.13
N TRP A 87 6.84 -5.58 -1.43
CA TRP A 87 6.07 -4.85 -2.41
C TRP A 87 6.95 -3.92 -3.25
N LYS A 88 6.48 -3.61 -4.45
CA LYS A 88 7.13 -2.68 -5.39
C LYS A 88 6.07 -2.02 -6.29
N VAL A 89 6.34 -0.79 -6.66
CA VAL A 89 5.64 -0.10 -7.77
C VAL A 89 6.61 0.00 -8.94
N GLU A 90 6.13 -0.35 -10.12
CA GLU A 90 6.85 -0.23 -11.39
C GLU A 90 6.16 0.79 -12.29
N THR A 91 6.93 1.46 -13.14
CA THR A 91 6.36 2.28 -14.23
C THR A 91 7.10 2.10 -15.55
N SER A 92 6.38 2.25 -16.65
CA SER A 92 6.99 2.36 -17.98
C SER A 92 7.60 3.74 -18.25
N SER A 93 7.09 4.78 -17.59
CA SER A 93 7.36 6.18 -17.92
C SER A 93 6.85 7.13 -16.84
N GLY A 94 7.50 8.30 -16.71
CA GLY A 94 7.08 9.35 -15.79
C GLY A 94 7.70 9.27 -14.41
N ALA A 95 7.24 10.17 -13.54
CA ALA A 95 7.73 10.32 -12.18
C ALA A 95 6.55 10.32 -11.19
N PRO A 96 5.87 9.17 -11.00
CA PRO A 96 4.81 9.07 -10.02
C PRO A 96 5.37 9.26 -8.60
N THR A 97 4.55 9.81 -7.72
CA THR A 97 4.86 9.87 -6.29
C THR A 97 4.27 8.64 -5.61
N VAL A 98 5.10 7.90 -4.88
CA VAL A 98 4.69 6.70 -4.15
C VAL A 98 4.72 6.98 -2.65
N TYR A 99 3.64 6.63 -1.98
CA TYR A 99 3.48 6.74 -0.55
C TYR A 99 3.12 5.39 0.06
N TRP A 100 3.60 5.16 1.27
CA TRP A 100 3.21 4.07 2.16
C TRP A 100 2.53 4.64 3.40
N ILE A 101 1.43 4.03 3.81
CA ILE A 101 0.78 4.29 5.09
C ILE A 101 0.59 2.97 5.85
N PRO A 102 1.31 2.74 6.97
CA PRO A 102 1.16 1.52 7.74
C PRO A 102 -0.14 1.53 8.54
N LEU A 103 -0.69 0.35 8.79
CA LEU A 103 -1.71 0.09 9.81
C LEU A 103 -1.00 -0.38 11.08
N GLU A 104 -1.09 0.45 12.12
CA GLU A 104 -0.48 0.20 13.42
C GLU A 104 -1.53 -0.29 14.41
N GLU A 105 -1.19 -1.34 15.16
CA GLU A 105 -1.99 -1.80 16.29
C GLU A 105 -1.80 -0.86 17.48
N VAL A 106 -2.92 -0.47 18.09
CA VAL A 106 -2.96 0.31 19.33
C VAL A 106 -3.74 -0.46 20.36
N VAL A 107 -3.09 -0.68 21.51
CA VAL A 107 -3.74 -1.22 22.70
C VAL A 107 -4.47 -0.07 23.41
N ILE A 108 -5.79 -0.08 23.39
CA ILE A 108 -6.63 0.84 24.14
C ILE A 108 -6.76 0.26 25.55
N ARG A 109 -6.04 0.80 26.54
CA ARG A 109 -6.28 0.39 27.93
C ARG A 109 -7.51 1.14 28.47
N PRO A 110 -8.41 0.48 29.22
CA PRO A 110 -9.55 1.13 29.87
C PRO A 110 -9.12 2.15 30.94
#